data_AF-A0A843L4W6-F1
#
_entry.id   AF-A0A843L4W6-F1
#
_cell.length_a   1.000
_cell.length_b   1.000
_cell.length_c   1.000
_cell.angle_alpha   90.00
_cell.angle_beta   90.00
_cell.angle_gamma   90.00
#
_symmetry.space_group_name_H-M   'P 1'
#
loop_
_entity.id
_entity.type
_entity.pdbx_description
1 polymer ?
#
loop_
_entity_poly.entity_id
_entity_poly.type
_entity_poly.pdbx_seq_one_letter_code
_entity_poly.pdbx_strand_id
1 'polypeptide(L)'
;MKRSLLLIAFMLFAFALGAGCMTTQPPATTPTLPATPSPTATPTLTAAPTPMANLTADEQRVQAFVNEAIAYAKANGREKALAEFNSLNGSFTRGDLYIFAVDYNGTCLATPVVPAWVGTYRLDEVDVNGTPFIQQEIALAQHGGGFIMVHFANPARELAIEPKLCYVADVDGTYWIGSGIYNPGNRTATG
;
A
#
# COMPACT_ATOMS: atom_id res chain seq x y z
N MET A 1 33.32 -49.53 7.93
CA MET A 1 32.13 -50.41 7.71
C MET A 1 31.17 -49.64 6.81
N LYS A 2 31.23 -49.91 5.49
CA LYS A 2 30.12 -50.34 4.61
C LYS A 2 28.90 -49.39 4.61
N ARG A 3 28.82 -48.46 3.65
CA ARG A 3 28.20 -48.55 2.29
C ARG A 3 26.68 -48.30 2.33
N SER A 4 26.21 -47.21 1.71
CA SER A 4 25.19 -47.34 0.66
C SER A 4 25.08 -46.07 -0.18
N LEU A 5 25.47 -46.24 -1.44
CA LEU A 5 25.37 -45.37 -2.60
C LEU A 5 24.09 -45.81 -3.33
N LEU A 6 23.14 -44.92 -3.61
CA LEU A 6 22.09 -45.20 -4.59
C LEU A 6 21.95 -44.02 -5.55
N LEU A 7 22.52 -44.25 -6.74
CA LEU A 7 22.34 -43.49 -7.96
C LEU A 7 20.86 -43.55 -8.39
N ILE A 8 20.23 -42.39 -8.60
CA ILE A 8 18.94 -42.32 -9.29
C ILE A 8 19.19 -41.88 -10.73
N ALA A 9 18.79 -42.76 -11.63
CA ALA A 9 19.11 -42.78 -13.04
C ALA A 9 18.44 -41.64 -13.83
N PHE A 10 19.23 -41.02 -14.70
CA PHE A 10 18.75 -40.25 -15.85
C PHE A 10 18.09 -41.20 -16.84
N MET A 11 16.77 -41.10 -17.04
CA MET A 11 16.07 -41.73 -18.15
C MET A 11 15.54 -40.67 -19.11
N LEU A 12 16.24 -40.56 -20.25
CA LEU A 12 15.74 -39.96 -21.48
C LEU A 12 14.54 -40.75 -21.98
N PHE A 13 13.40 -40.09 -22.17
CA PHE A 13 12.28 -40.64 -22.91
C PHE A 13 11.91 -39.67 -24.04
N ALA A 14 12.43 -39.97 -25.22
CA ALA A 14 11.95 -39.45 -26.48
C ALA A 14 10.74 -40.29 -26.91
N PHE A 15 9.56 -39.67 -26.98
CA PHE A 15 8.42 -40.23 -27.72
C PHE A 15 7.85 -39.15 -28.65
N ALA A 16 8.13 -39.35 -29.93
CA ALA A 16 7.45 -38.71 -31.04
C ALA A 16 6.12 -39.44 -31.32
N LEU A 17 5.26 -38.73 -32.06
CA LEU A 17 4.01 -39.17 -32.72
C LEU A 17 2.73 -39.08 -31.88
N GLY A 18 2.17 -37.87 -31.83
CA GLY A 18 0.73 -37.67 -31.69
C GLY A 18 0.11 -37.42 -33.07
N ALA A 19 -0.57 -38.43 -33.61
CA ALA A 19 -1.40 -38.32 -34.80
C ALA A 19 -2.62 -37.41 -34.53
N GLY A 20 -3.00 -36.62 -35.54
CA GLY A 20 -4.11 -35.70 -35.46
C GLY A 20 -5.47 -36.37 -35.35
N CYS A 21 -6.33 -35.78 -34.52
CA CYS A 21 -7.78 -35.86 -34.67
C CYS A 21 -8.29 -34.43 -34.84
N MET A 22 -8.77 -34.13 -36.05
CA MET A 22 -9.57 -32.93 -36.32
C MET A 22 -10.92 -33.09 -35.63
N THR A 23 -11.21 -32.26 -34.63
CA THR A 23 -12.57 -32.05 -34.14
C THR A 23 -13.09 -30.75 -34.75
N THR A 24 -14.10 -30.89 -35.60
CA THR A 24 -14.89 -29.81 -36.17
C THR A 24 -15.70 -29.11 -35.08
N GLN A 25 -15.43 -27.82 -34.86
CA GLN A 25 -16.23 -26.97 -33.99
C GLN A 25 -17.44 -26.41 -34.77
N PRO A 26 -18.68 -26.51 -34.26
CA PRO A 26 -19.85 -25.85 -34.86
C PRO A 26 -19.79 -24.31 -34.69
N PRO A 27 -20.54 -23.54 -35.50
CA PRO A 27 -20.37 -22.09 -35.59
C PRO A 27 -20.70 -21.38 -34.28
N ALA A 28 -19.86 -20.41 -33.93
CA ALA A 28 -20.06 -19.52 -32.79
C ALA A 28 -21.36 -18.73 -32.96
N THR A 29 -22.34 -18.98 -32.09
CA THR A 29 -23.39 -18.03 -31.82
C THR A 29 -22.82 -16.94 -30.92
N THR A 30 -22.77 -15.71 -31.43
CA THR A 30 -22.41 -14.51 -30.68
C THR A 30 -23.54 -14.17 -29.70
N PRO A 31 -23.36 -14.23 -28.37
CA PRO A 31 -24.22 -13.47 -27.47
C PRO A 31 -23.73 -12.02 -27.47
N THR A 32 -24.57 -11.13 -27.99
CA THR A 32 -24.42 -9.68 -27.85
C THR A 32 -24.45 -9.32 -26.35
N LEU A 33 -23.29 -8.98 -25.79
CA LEU A 33 -23.20 -8.42 -24.44
C LEU A 33 -23.90 -7.05 -24.41
N PRO A 34 -24.79 -6.78 -23.43
CA PRO A 34 -25.34 -5.45 -23.25
C PRO A 34 -24.22 -4.48 -22.83
N ALA A 35 -24.24 -3.29 -23.43
CA ALA A 35 -23.31 -2.21 -23.14
C ALA A 35 -23.33 -1.85 -21.64
N THR A 36 -22.18 -1.96 -21.00
CA THR A 36 -21.93 -1.50 -19.63
C THR A 36 -22.05 0.02 -19.59
N PRO A 37 -22.83 0.63 -18.68
CA PRO A 37 -22.79 2.08 -18.51
C PRO A 37 -21.42 2.49 -17.94
N SER A 38 -20.80 3.49 -18.57
CA SER A 38 -19.59 4.16 -18.10
C SER A 38 -19.77 4.71 -16.67
N PRO A 39 -18.79 4.53 -15.76
CA PRO A 39 -18.77 5.31 -14.54
C PRO A 39 -18.37 6.76 -14.89
N THR A 40 -19.37 7.63 -14.98
CA THR A 40 -19.19 9.08 -14.94
C THR A 40 -19.18 9.51 -13.48
N ALA A 41 -17.98 9.65 -12.92
CA ALA A 41 -17.69 10.62 -11.86
C ALA A 41 -16.18 10.61 -11.64
N THR A 42 -15.49 11.60 -12.23
CA THR A 42 -14.17 11.99 -11.76
C THR A 42 -14.40 12.63 -10.38
N PRO A 43 -13.95 12.04 -9.25
CA PRO A 43 -13.99 12.75 -7.99
C PRO A 43 -13.10 13.97 -8.14
N THR A 44 -13.69 15.16 -7.99
CA THR A 44 -12.94 16.41 -7.92
C THR A 44 -12.15 16.35 -6.62
N LEU A 45 -10.87 15.98 -6.70
CA LEU A 45 -9.88 16.09 -5.64
C LEU A 45 -9.84 17.56 -5.20
N THR A 46 -10.62 17.89 -4.18
CA THR A 46 -10.50 19.18 -3.48
C THR A 46 -9.47 19.01 -2.38
N ALA A 47 -8.25 18.62 -2.76
CA ALA A 47 -7.08 18.74 -1.91
C ALA A 47 -6.26 19.91 -2.46
N ALA A 48 -6.69 21.13 -2.15
CA ALA A 48 -5.83 22.28 -2.36
C ALA A 48 -4.55 22.04 -1.52
N PRO A 49 -3.35 22.24 -2.09
CA PRO A 49 -2.13 22.16 -1.30
C PRO A 49 -2.21 23.22 -0.20
N THR A 50 -2.37 22.79 1.05
CA THR A 50 -2.36 23.69 2.20
C THR A 50 -0.98 24.35 2.23
N PRO A 51 -0.89 25.69 2.10
CA PRO A 51 0.38 26.38 2.20
C PRO A 51 1.04 26.03 3.56
N MET A 52 2.33 25.69 3.56
CA MET A 52 3.11 25.26 4.73
C MET A 52 3.03 26.19 5.97
N ALA A 53 2.45 27.38 5.84
CA ALA A 53 2.41 28.42 6.87
C ALA A 53 1.30 28.26 7.94
N ASN A 54 0.42 27.25 7.87
CA ASN A 54 -0.70 27.14 8.82
C ASN A 54 -1.01 25.72 9.32
N LEU A 55 0.00 24.85 9.41
CA LEU A 55 -0.16 23.52 9.99
C LEU A 55 -0.38 23.60 11.51
N THR A 56 -1.35 22.86 12.01
CA THR A 56 -1.54 22.55 13.43
C THR A 56 -0.31 21.83 13.99
N ALA A 57 -0.13 21.85 15.32
CA ALA A 57 0.96 21.12 15.98
C ALA A 57 0.94 19.61 15.66
N ASP A 58 -0.25 19.08 15.44
CA ASP A 58 -0.49 17.70 15.05
C ASP A 58 -0.02 17.40 13.64
N GLU A 59 -0.39 18.22 12.68
CA GLU A 59 0.08 18.13 11.29
C GLU A 59 1.62 18.28 11.22
N GLN A 60 2.19 19.24 11.95
CA GLN A 60 3.64 19.41 12.02
C GLN A 60 4.35 18.16 12.57
N ARG A 61 3.79 17.52 13.62
CA ARG A 61 4.36 16.29 14.20
C ARG A 61 4.34 15.14 13.19
N VAL A 62 3.22 14.94 12.48
CA VAL A 62 3.10 13.90 11.47
C VAL A 62 4.07 14.15 10.31
N GLN A 63 4.10 15.37 9.77
CA GLN A 63 4.98 15.73 8.67
C GLN A 63 6.46 15.57 9.05
N ALA A 64 6.86 16.02 10.24
CA ALA A 64 8.22 15.86 10.73
C ALA A 64 8.63 14.37 10.84
N PHE A 65 7.72 13.53 11.33
CA PHE A 65 7.97 12.09 11.46
C PHE A 65 8.11 11.39 10.10
N VAL A 66 7.28 11.76 9.12
CA VAL A 66 7.41 11.26 7.74
C VAL A 66 8.73 11.73 7.12
N ASN A 67 9.10 13.00 7.29
CA ASN A 67 10.37 13.53 6.78
C ASN A 67 11.59 12.83 7.39
N GLU A 68 11.53 12.49 8.68
CA GLU A 68 12.56 11.69 9.34
C GLU A 68 12.68 10.29 8.72
N ALA A 69 11.56 9.64 8.45
CA ALA A 69 11.53 8.33 7.79
C ALA A 69 12.05 8.37 6.35
N ILE A 70 11.74 9.43 5.59
CA ILE A 70 12.31 9.65 4.26
C ILE A 70 13.83 9.79 4.35
N ALA A 71 14.34 10.60 5.28
CA ALA A 71 15.77 10.79 5.48
C ALA A 71 16.46 9.46 5.85
N TYR A 72 15.84 8.67 6.73
CA TYR A 72 16.33 7.34 7.07
C TYR A 72 16.39 6.41 5.86
N ALA A 73 15.32 6.37 5.06
CA ALA A 73 15.28 5.54 3.86
C ALA A 73 16.35 5.92 2.83
N LYS A 74 16.56 7.22 2.60
CA LYS A 74 17.62 7.73 1.72
C LYS A 74 19.02 7.37 2.22
N ALA A 75 19.24 7.43 3.54
CA ALA A 75 20.55 7.14 4.14
C ALA A 75 20.86 5.63 4.25
N ASN A 76 19.84 4.79 4.44
CA ASN A 76 20.01 3.37 4.76
C ASN A 76 19.61 2.42 3.62
N GLY A 77 18.96 2.94 2.58
CA GLY A 77 18.41 2.14 1.49
C GLY A 77 17.01 1.58 1.81
N ARG A 78 16.26 1.34 0.74
CA ARG A 78 14.85 0.91 0.78
C ARG A 78 14.63 -0.36 1.60
N GLU A 79 15.43 -1.42 1.38
CA GLU A 79 15.23 -2.71 2.05
C GLU A 79 15.30 -2.59 3.57
N LYS A 80 16.34 -1.95 4.09
CA LYS A 80 16.53 -1.72 5.53
C LYS A 80 15.43 -0.84 6.11
N ALA A 81 15.00 0.19 5.38
CA ALA A 81 13.90 1.06 5.80
C ALA A 81 12.57 0.32 5.89
N LEU A 82 12.21 -0.45 4.86
CA LEU A 82 10.96 -1.22 4.86
C LEU A 82 10.93 -2.29 5.97
N ALA A 83 12.07 -2.91 6.28
CA ALA A 83 12.17 -3.84 7.40
C ALA A 83 11.86 -3.15 8.75
N GLU A 84 12.43 -1.96 8.97
CA GLU A 84 12.17 -1.18 10.19
C GLU A 84 10.71 -0.68 10.27
N PHE A 85 10.14 -0.24 9.15
CA PHE A 85 8.75 0.26 9.09
C PHE A 85 7.70 -0.84 9.31
N ASN A 86 8.02 -2.10 9.06
CA ASN A 86 7.10 -3.23 9.29
C ASN A 86 7.01 -3.67 10.77
N SER A 87 7.74 -3.02 11.68
CA SER A 87 7.73 -3.35 13.10
C SER A 87 6.92 -2.35 13.94
N LEU A 88 5.86 -2.83 14.61
CA LEU A 88 5.14 -2.05 15.63
C LEU A 88 6.01 -1.72 16.86
N ASN A 89 7.11 -2.45 17.06
CA ASN A 89 8.06 -2.21 18.15
C ASN A 89 9.35 -1.53 17.65
N GLY A 90 9.37 -1.09 16.38
CA GLY A 90 10.52 -0.44 15.75
C GLY A 90 10.59 1.06 16.03
N SER A 91 11.71 1.67 15.62
CA SER A 91 12.00 3.09 15.81
C SER A 91 11.04 4.04 15.07
N PHE A 92 10.32 3.49 14.08
CA PHE A 92 9.30 4.17 13.28
C PHE A 92 7.86 3.78 13.66
N THR A 93 7.68 3.34 14.90
CA THR A 93 6.40 3.35 15.61
C THR A 93 6.58 4.10 16.93
N ARG A 94 5.94 5.26 17.10
CA ARG A 94 6.10 6.13 18.28
C ARG A 94 4.76 6.71 18.72
N GLY A 95 4.28 6.26 19.87
CA GLY A 95 2.98 6.71 20.40
C GLY A 95 1.85 6.34 19.42
N ASP A 96 1.17 7.37 18.90
CA ASP A 96 0.08 7.22 17.93
C ASP A 96 0.53 7.22 16.46
N LEU A 97 1.85 7.33 16.20
CA LEU A 97 2.42 7.38 14.85
C LEU A 97 3.08 6.06 14.46
N TYR A 98 2.90 5.68 13.20
CA TYR A 98 3.66 4.60 12.56
C TYR A 98 3.85 4.91 11.07
N ILE A 99 4.91 4.37 10.46
CA ILE A 99 5.16 4.52 9.03
C ILE A 99 4.50 3.39 8.22
N PHE A 100 3.86 3.76 7.11
CA PHE A 100 3.46 2.84 6.05
C PHE A 100 4.10 3.26 4.71
N ALA A 101 4.26 2.31 3.80
CA ALA A 101 4.93 2.52 2.52
C ALA A 101 4.24 1.75 1.40
N VAL A 102 4.07 2.40 0.25
CA VAL A 102 3.43 1.83 -0.95
C VAL A 102 4.17 2.32 -2.19
N ASP A 103 4.34 1.46 -3.20
CA ASP A 103 4.88 1.88 -4.48
C ASP A 103 3.82 2.55 -5.38
N TYR A 104 4.27 3.19 -6.46
CA TYR A 104 3.38 3.87 -7.40
C TYR A 104 2.53 2.92 -8.27
N ASN A 105 2.75 1.61 -8.20
CA ASN A 105 1.85 0.61 -8.79
C ASN A 105 0.73 0.20 -7.81
N GLY A 106 0.72 0.76 -6.60
CA GLY A 106 -0.23 0.43 -5.55
C GLY A 106 0.13 -0.85 -4.78
N THR A 107 1.36 -1.36 -4.87
CA THR A 107 1.81 -2.49 -4.04
C THR A 107 2.19 -1.99 -2.67
N CYS A 108 1.56 -2.52 -1.62
CA CYS A 108 1.93 -2.21 -0.26
C CYS A 108 3.30 -2.82 0.08
N LEU A 109 4.24 -1.98 0.48
CA LEU A 109 5.64 -2.35 0.76
C LEU A 109 5.90 -2.52 2.26
N ALA A 110 5.25 -1.71 3.09
CA ALA A 110 5.30 -1.84 4.53
C ALA A 110 4.02 -1.31 5.17
N THR A 111 3.48 -2.07 6.12
CA THR A 111 2.45 -1.57 7.03
C THR A 111 2.46 -2.41 8.30
N PRO A 112 2.75 -1.82 9.47
CA PRO A 112 2.84 -2.59 10.70
C PRO A 112 1.46 -2.96 11.28
N VAL A 113 0.38 -2.29 10.82
CA VAL A 113 -0.99 -2.51 11.32
C VAL A 113 -1.71 -3.63 10.57
N VAL A 114 -1.43 -3.81 9.27
CA VAL A 114 -2.09 -4.85 8.46
C VAL A 114 -1.03 -5.68 7.69
N PRO A 115 -0.22 -6.51 8.37
CA PRO A 115 0.91 -7.21 7.75
C PRO A 115 0.54 -8.04 6.50
N ALA A 116 -0.70 -8.53 6.42
CA ALA A 116 -1.23 -9.26 5.27
C ALA A 116 -1.30 -8.43 3.97
N TRP A 117 -1.17 -7.10 4.04
CA TRP A 117 -1.12 -6.23 2.87
C TRP A 117 0.25 -6.20 2.20
N VAL A 118 1.33 -6.50 2.93
CA VAL A 118 2.69 -6.43 2.39
C VAL A 118 2.85 -7.37 1.20
N GLY A 119 3.32 -6.84 0.07
CA GLY A 119 3.49 -7.56 -1.19
C GLY A 119 2.20 -7.73 -2.02
N THR A 120 1.09 -7.09 -1.62
CA THR A 120 -0.19 -7.18 -2.33
C THR A 120 -0.59 -5.85 -2.96
N TYR A 121 -1.36 -5.93 -4.05
CA TYR A 121 -1.90 -4.78 -4.76
C TYR A 121 -3.09 -4.15 -4.00
N ARG A 122 -3.09 -2.82 -3.88
CA ARG A 122 -4.03 -2.01 -3.10
C ARG A 122 -4.52 -0.76 -3.82
N LEU A 123 -4.20 -0.58 -5.10
CA LEU A 123 -4.59 0.64 -5.82
C LEU A 123 -6.11 0.89 -5.82
N ASP A 124 -6.90 -0.17 -5.81
CA ASP A 124 -8.38 -0.11 -5.82
C ASP A 124 -8.98 -0.17 -4.40
N GLU A 125 -8.16 -0.07 -3.36
CA GLU A 125 -8.63 -0.06 -1.97
C GLU A 125 -9.40 1.23 -1.67
N VAL A 126 -10.53 1.09 -0.97
CA VAL A 126 -11.37 2.19 -0.53
C VAL A 126 -11.60 2.10 0.98
N ASP A 127 -11.70 3.25 1.65
CA ASP A 127 -12.09 3.26 3.05
C ASP A 127 -13.61 3.03 3.21
N VAL A 128 -14.10 3.00 4.47
CA VAL A 128 -15.52 2.74 4.76
C VAL A 128 -16.48 3.79 4.19
N ASN A 129 -15.97 4.95 3.77
CA ASN A 129 -16.75 6.01 3.14
C ASN A 129 -16.64 5.98 1.60
N GLY A 130 -15.95 4.99 1.04
CA GLY A 130 -15.70 4.88 -0.40
C GLY A 130 -14.56 5.78 -0.91
N THR A 131 -13.70 6.29 -0.02
CA THR A 131 -12.55 7.13 -0.41
C THR A 131 -11.46 6.25 -1.04
N PRO A 132 -11.07 6.45 -2.32
CA PRO A 132 -10.00 5.69 -2.97
C PRO A 132 -8.62 6.19 -2.51
N PHE A 133 -8.29 5.96 -1.24
CA PHE A 133 -7.22 6.69 -0.57
C PHE A 133 -5.82 6.39 -1.14
N ILE A 134 -5.53 5.17 -1.58
CA ILE A 134 -4.22 4.84 -2.19
C ILE A 134 -3.97 5.67 -3.46
N GLN A 135 -5.01 5.87 -4.29
CA GLN A 135 -4.89 6.69 -5.51
C GLN A 135 -4.69 8.18 -5.18
N GLN A 136 -5.39 8.68 -4.15
CA GLN A 136 -5.23 10.05 -3.70
C GLN A 136 -3.85 10.29 -3.06
N GLU A 137 -3.36 9.33 -2.27
CA GLU A 137 -2.03 9.38 -1.66
C GLU A 137 -0.92 9.38 -2.72
N ILE A 138 -1.07 8.59 -3.79
CA ILE A 138 -0.19 8.64 -4.97
C ILE A 138 -0.17 10.05 -5.58
N ALA A 139 -1.34 10.64 -5.82
CA ALA A 139 -1.44 11.99 -6.40
C ALA A 139 -0.79 13.05 -5.50
N LEU A 140 -0.99 12.96 -4.18
CA LEU A 140 -0.34 13.85 -3.21
C LEU A 140 1.17 13.70 -3.23
N ALA A 141 1.69 12.46 -3.17
CA ALA A 141 3.12 12.19 -3.19
C ALA A 141 3.79 12.71 -4.47
N GLN A 142 3.16 12.51 -5.63
CA GLN A 142 3.64 13.02 -6.93
C GLN A 142 3.66 14.56 -6.99
N HIS A 143 2.85 15.25 -6.18
CA HIS A 143 2.78 16.70 -6.13
C HIS A 143 3.56 17.32 -4.95
N GLY A 144 4.55 16.59 -4.40
CA GLY A 144 5.43 17.09 -3.35
C GLY A 144 4.98 16.74 -1.92
N GLY A 145 3.95 15.91 -1.79
CA GLY A 145 3.39 15.46 -0.53
C GLY A 145 2.20 16.28 -0.07
N GLY A 146 1.43 15.72 0.87
CA GLY A 146 0.25 16.40 1.41
C GLY A 146 -0.54 15.58 2.41
N PHE A 147 -1.57 16.23 2.95
CA PHE A 147 -2.46 15.63 3.95
C PHE A 147 -3.74 15.05 3.33
N ILE A 148 -4.19 13.93 3.87
CA ILE A 148 -5.46 13.27 3.52
C ILE A 148 -6.13 12.74 4.78
N MET A 149 -7.46 12.87 4.85
CA MET A 149 -8.27 12.23 5.89
C MET A 149 -8.81 10.89 5.36
N VAL A 150 -8.58 9.81 6.10
CA VAL A 150 -9.06 8.46 5.76
C VAL A 150 -9.69 7.82 6.99
N HIS A 151 -10.53 6.80 6.82
CA HIS A 151 -10.99 5.97 7.93
C HIS A 151 -10.23 4.65 7.94
N PHE A 152 -9.49 4.38 9.03
CA PHE A 152 -8.61 3.22 9.09
C PHE A 152 -8.64 2.53 10.45
N ALA A 153 -8.24 1.27 10.50
CA ALA A 153 -8.16 0.50 11.75
C ALA A 153 -7.12 1.12 12.69
N ASN A 154 -7.50 1.38 13.94
CA ASN A 154 -6.62 1.92 14.97
C ASN A 154 -6.03 0.79 15.85
N PRO A 155 -4.71 0.51 15.78
CA PRO A 155 -4.08 -0.54 16.56
C PRO A 155 -4.14 -0.30 18.08
N ALA A 156 -4.31 0.96 18.53
CA ALA A 156 -4.44 1.29 19.94
C ALA A 156 -5.87 1.11 20.49
N ARG A 157 -6.86 0.85 19.63
CA ARG A 157 -8.28 0.74 20.00
C ARG A 157 -8.95 -0.49 19.38
N GLU A 158 -8.35 -1.66 19.59
CA GLU A 158 -8.90 -2.95 19.14
C GLU A 158 -9.22 -2.97 17.63
N LEU A 159 -8.44 -2.25 16.81
CA LEU A 159 -8.65 -2.11 15.37
C LEU A 159 -9.99 -1.46 14.98
N ALA A 160 -10.58 -0.65 15.88
CA ALA A 160 -11.73 0.18 15.56
C ALA A 160 -11.43 1.08 14.36
N ILE A 161 -12.41 1.21 13.46
CA ILE A 161 -12.30 2.10 12.30
C ILE A 161 -12.56 3.53 12.75
N GLU A 162 -11.55 4.39 12.63
CA GLU A 162 -11.59 5.78 13.09
C GLU A 162 -11.00 6.73 12.03
N PRO A 163 -11.41 8.02 12.02
CA PRO A 163 -10.80 9.01 11.15
C PRO A 163 -9.32 9.19 11.50
N LYS A 164 -8.49 9.23 10.47
CA LYS A 164 -7.04 9.33 10.53
C LYS A 164 -6.57 10.40 9.55
N LEU A 165 -5.87 11.41 10.06
CA LEU A 165 -5.20 12.42 9.23
C LEU A 165 -3.79 11.94 8.91
N CYS A 166 -3.57 11.57 7.66
CA CYS A 166 -2.27 11.11 7.15
C CYS A 166 -1.54 12.24 6.42
N TYR A 167 -0.22 12.28 6.56
CA TYR A 167 0.67 12.97 5.63
C TYR A 167 1.42 11.91 4.82
N VAL A 168 1.49 12.10 3.50
CA VAL A 168 2.25 11.23 2.59
C VAL A 168 3.23 12.05 1.78
N ALA A 169 4.37 11.45 1.44
CA ALA A 169 5.36 12.10 0.59
C ALA A 169 6.23 11.07 -0.15
N ASP A 170 6.73 11.49 -1.32
CA ASP A 170 7.66 10.73 -2.13
C ASP A 170 9.01 10.50 -1.41
N VAL A 171 9.59 9.32 -1.61
CA VAL A 171 10.95 9.04 -1.16
C VAL A 171 11.96 9.33 -2.27
N ASP A 172 11.82 8.67 -3.41
CA ASP A 172 12.83 8.66 -4.48
C ASP A 172 12.23 8.50 -5.90
N GLY A 173 10.93 8.74 -6.07
CA GLY A 173 10.21 8.53 -7.32
C GLY A 173 9.78 7.09 -7.58
N THR A 174 10.13 6.12 -6.72
CA THR A 174 9.72 4.72 -6.88
C THR A 174 8.64 4.28 -5.90
N TYR A 175 8.55 4.95 -4.75
CA TYR A 175 7.54 4.71 -3.72
C TYR A 175 7.37 5.93 -2.83
N TRP A 176 6.26 5.94 -2.10
CA TRP A 176 5.94 6.97 -1.13
C TRP A 176 5.73 6.34 0.25
N ILE A 177 5.90 7.15 1.29
CA ILE A 177 5.63 6.75 2.66
C ILE A 177 4.69 7.74 3.33
N GLY A 178 4.01 7.26 4.37
CA GLY A 178 3.09 8.08 5.14
C GLY A 178 3.06 7.72 6.61
N SER A 179 2.49 8.64 7.38
CA SER A 179 2.09 8.43 8.76
C SER A 179 0.84 9.25 9.04
N GLY A 180 0.17 9.00 10.15
CA GLY A 180 -0.99 9.80 10.52
C GLY A 180 -1.43 9.60 11.95
N ILE A 181 -2.35 10.47 12.37
CA ILE A 181 -2.93 10.51 13.70
C ILE A 181 -4.41 10.23 13.65
N TYR A 182 -4.92 9.49 14.63
CA TYR A 182 -6.34 9.20 14.76
C TYR A 182 -7.06 10.30 15.54
N ASN A 183 -8.31 10.56 15.18
CA ASN A 183 -9.20 11.54 15.83
C ASN A 183 -8.54 12.91 16.08
N PRO A 184 -7.97 13.55 15.03
CA PRO A 184 -7.30 14.85 15.18
C PRO A 184 -8.25 15.89 15.79
N GLY A 185 -7.75 16.67 16.75
CA GLY A 185 -8.54 17.69 17.46
C GLY A 185 -9.44 17.18 18.59
N ASN A 186 -9.62 15.86 18.75
CA ASN A 186 -10.40 15.27 19.84
C ASN A 186 -9.53 14.66 20.96
N ARG A 187 -8.24 15.01 21.02
CA ARG A 187 -7.40 14.66 22.18
C ARG A 187 -7.79 15.55 23.35
N THR A 188 -8.78 15.13 24.13
CA THR A 188 -8.90 15.61 25.51
C THR A 188 -7.57 15.34 26.19
N ALA A 189 -6.93 16.39 26.71
CA ALA A 189 -5.71 16.28 27.48
C ALA A 189 -5.97 15.39 28.70
N THR A 190 -5.68 14.10 28.58
CA THR A 190 -5.59 13.22 29.74
C THR A 190 -4.22 13.49 30.34
N GLY A 191 -4.22 14.23 31.44
CA GLY A 191 -3.04 14.61 32.20
C GLY A 191 -2.39 13.49 32.99
#